data_AF-A0A1G2FEG6-F1
#
_entry.id   AF-A0A1G2FEG6-F1
#
_cell.length_a   1.000
_cell.length_b   1.000
_cell.length_c   1.000
_cell.angle_alpha   90.00
_cell.angle_beta   90.00
_cell.angle_gamma   90.00
#
_symmetry.space_group_name_H-M   'P 1'
#
loop_
_entity.id
_entity.type
_entity.pdbx_description
1 polymer ?
#
loop_
_entity_poly.entity_id
_entity_poly.type
_entity_poly.pdbx_seq_one_letter_code
_entity_poly.pdbx_strand_id
1 'polypeptide(L)'
;MSPEEWGKQIQSALAKIRYEHLGGKITKEKINGSTAIVVVKAVIAAVDGISTQVEIYLLKHIGEDWLIDGLLITEEIPLKPEDRWSYWF
;
A
#
# COMPACT_ATOMS: atom_id res chain seq x y z
N MET A 1 13.56 -3.41 20.58
CA MET A 1 13.82 -3.62 19.15
C MET A 1 13.98 -2.26 18.52
N SER A 2 15.12 -1.98 17.89
CA SER A 2 15.33 -0.72 17.16
C SER A 2 14.60 -0.75 15.80
N PRO A 3 14.33 0.42 15.18
CA PRO A 3 13.77 0.48 13.82
C PRO A 3 14.61 -0.30 12.80
N GLU A 4 15.93 -0.34 12.97
CA GLU A 4 16.86 -1.06 12.09
C GLU A 4 16.73 -2.59 12.23
N GLU A 5 16.61 -3.07 13.46
CA GLU A 5 16.39 -4.50 13.75
C GLU A 5 15.03 -4.95 13.19
N TRP A 6 14.00 -4.14 13.40
CA TRP A 6 12.68 -4.38 12.84
C TRP A 6 12.72 -4.41 11.30
N GLY A 7 13.37 -3.43 10.67
CA GLY A 7 13.52 -3.35 9.22
C GLY A 7 14.22 -4.57 8.63
N LYS A 8 15.32 -5.02 9.25
CA LYS A 8 16.03 -6.26 8.86
C LYS A 8 15.14 -7.49 8.99
N GLN A 9 14.35 -7.58 10.07
CA GLN A 9 13.44 -8.71 10.28
C GLN A 9 12.36 -8.77 9.18
N ILE A 10 11.74 -7.63 8.86
CA ILE A 10 10.73 -7.55 7.80
C ILE A 10 11.35 -7.85 6.44
N GLN A 11 12.51 -7.28 6.12
CA GLN A 11 13.19 -7.54 4.84
C GLN A 11 13.52 -9.03 4.68
N SER A 12 13.96 -9.69 5.76
CA SER A 12 14.19 -11.14 5.74
C SER A 12 12.89 -11.94 5.53
N ALA A 13 11.78 -11.52 6.13
CA ALA A 13 10.48 -12.16 5.92
C ALA A 13 9.99 -12.02 4.48
N LEU A 14 10.08 -10.81 3.91
CA LEU A 14 9.71 -10.52 2.53
C LEU A 14 10.57 -11.30 1.53
N ALA A 15 11.88 -11.41 1.79
CA ALA A 15 12.78 -12.19 0.95
C ALA A 15 12.41 -13.68 0.89
N LYS A 16 11.95 -14.26 2.02
CA LYS A 16 11.53 -15.68 2.06
C LYS A 16 10.33 -15.98 1.17
N ILE A 17 9.45 -15.00 0.97
CA ILE A 17 8.28 -15.12 0.08
C ILE A 17 8.53 -14.57 -1.32
N ARG A 18 9.79 -14.18 -1.63
CA ARG A 18 10.18 -13.55 -2.90
C ARG A 18 9.31 -12.34 -3.25
N TYR A 19 8.98 -11.55 -2.23
CA TYR A 19 8.16 -10.36 -2.43
C TYR A 19 8.93 -9.32 -3.25
N GLU A 20 8.31 -8.86 -4.33
CA GLU A 20 8.81 -7.78 -5.18
C GLU A 20 7.67 -6.80 -5.49
N HIS A 21 7.89 -5.51 -5.25
CA HIS A 21 6.95 -4.46 -5.65
C HIS A 21 7.25 -4.04 -7.09
N LEU A 22 6.44 -4.53 -8.04
CA LEU A 22 6.70 -4.38 -9.49
C LEU A 22 6.35 -2.99 -10.04
N GLY A 23 5.60 -2.20 -9.27
CA GLY A 23 5.22 -0.84 -9.63
C GLY A 23 3.85 -0.48 -9.06
N GLY A 24 3.54 0.81 -9.09
CA GLY A 24 2.27 1.31 -8.58
C GLY A 24 1.78 2.51 -9.37
N LYS A 25 0.46 2.67 -9.42
CA LYS A 25 -0.19 3.85 -9.99
C LYS A 25 -1.04 4.53 -8.93
N ILE A 26 -0.87 5.84 -8.76
CA ILE A 26 -1.77 6.65 -7.94
C ILE A 26 -3.16 6.61 -8.59
N THR A 27 -4.15 6.14 -7.84
CA THR A 27 -5.56 6.05 -8.28
C THR A 27 -6.42 7.11 -7.63
N LYS A 28 -6.03 7.61 -6.46
CA LYS A 28 -6.72 8.68 -5.76
C LYS A 28 -5.74 9.48 -4.92
N GLU A 29 -5.95 10.79 -4.85
CA GLU A 29 -5.23 11.67 -3.94
C GLU A 29 -6.20 12.67 -3.31
N LYS A 30 -5.92 13.05 -2.06
CA LYS A 30 -6.61 14.13 -1.36
C LYS A 30 -5.62 14.85 -0.48
N ILE A 31 -5.42 16.14 -0.72
CA ILE A 31 -4.55 17.01 0.08
C ILE A 31 -5.44 17.92 0.93
N ASN A 32 -5.09 18.10 2.20
CA ASN A 32 -5.74 19.03 3.11
C ASN A 32 -4.69 19.72 3.99
N GLY A 33 -4.27 20.91 3.56
CA GLY A 33 -3.24 21.70 4.25
C GLY A 33 -1.94 20.92 4.35
N SER A 34 -1.54 20.59 5.58
CA SER A 34 -0.32 19.85 5.89
C SER A 34 -0.50 18.33 5.94
N THR A 35 -1.63 17.79 5.50
CA THR A 35 -1.87 16.34 5.42
C THR A 35 -2.30 15.94 4.03
N ALA A 36 -1.98 14.72 3.61
CA ALA A 36 -2.45 14.16 2.37
C ALA A 36 -2.75 12.66 2.51
N ILE A 37 -3.68 12.17 1.70
CA ILE A 37 -3.99 10.76 1.56
C ILE A 37 -3.75 10.40 0.09
N VAL A 38 -2.88 9.43 -0.16
CA VAL A 38 -2.57 8.94 -1.51
C VAL A 38 -2.91 7.45 -1.56
N VAL A 39 -3.76 7.06 -2.49
CA VAL A 39 -4.11 5.66 -2.75
C VAL A 39 -3.37 5.22 -4.00
N VAL A 40 -2.57 4.18 -3.85
CA VAL A 40 -1.80 3.55 -4.93
C VAL A 40 -2.36 2.15 -5.15
N LYS A 41 -2.63 1.82 -6.42
CA LYS A 41 -2.84 0.44 -6.82
C LYS A 41 -1.50 -0.12 -7.30
N ALA A 42 -0.94 -1.03 -6.53
CA ALA A 42 0.36 -1.64 -6.76
C ALA A 42 0.22 -3.06 -7.32
N VAL A 43 1.18 -3.45 -8.14
CA VAL A 43 1.36 -4.83 -8.60
C VAL A 43 2.53 -5.41 -7.83
N ILE A 44 2.32 -6.57 -7.22
CA ILE A 44 3.35 -7.30 -6.48
C ILE A 44 3.57 -8.68 -7.09
N ALA A 45 4.78 -9.21 -6.95
CA ALA A 45 5.08 -10.61 -7.14
C ALA A 45 5.47 -11.24 -5.81
N ALA A 46 5.04 -12.47 -5.60
CA ALA A 46 5.45 -13.33 -4.49
C ALA A 46 5.51 -14.79 -4.97
N VAL A 47 5.82 -15.70 -4.05
CA VAL A 47 5.98 -17.14 -4.33
C VAL A 47 4.73 -17.79 -4.96
N ASP A 48 3.54 -17.25 -4.71
CA ASP A 48 2.24 -17.72 -5.17
C ASP A 48 1.78 -17.07 -6.49
N GLY A 49 2.50 -16.07 -6.99
CA GLY A 49 2.24 -15.43 -8.29
C GLY A 49 2.27 -13.92 -8.24
N ILE A 50 1.57 -13.31 -9.19
CA ILE A 50 1.42 -11.85 -9.30
C ILE A 50 0.03 -11.48 -8.82
N SER A 51 -0.06 -10.46 -7.96
CA SER A 51 -1.33 -9.94 -7.45
C SER A 51 -1.35 -8.41 -7.43
N THR A 52 -2.54 -7.84 -7.25
CA THR A 52 -2.72 -6.41 -7.02
C THR A 52 -3.01 -6.14 -5.55
N GLN A 53 -2.36 -5.11 -5.02
CA GLN A 53 -2.63 -4.60 -3.68
C GLN A 53 -2.99 -3.12 -3.75
N VAL A 54 -3.77 -2.67 -2.77
CA VAL A 54 -4.10 -1.27 -2.57
C VAL A 54 -3.28 -0.77 -1.39
N GLU A 55 -2.52 0.28 -1.62
CA GLU A 55 -1.70 0.95 -0.62
C GLU A 55 -2.29 2.33 -0.36
N ILE A 56 -2.53 2.65 0.91
CA ILE A 56 -3.05 3.93 1.34
C ILE A 56 -1.98 4.60 2.20
N TYR A 57 -1.34 5.61 1.62
CA TYR A 57 -0.33 6.43 2.28
C TYR A 57 -1.02 7.62 2.95
N LEU A 58 -0.83 7.73 4.26
CA LEU A 58 -1.14 8.92 5.03
C LEU A 58 0.14 9.74 5.13
N LEU A 59 0.11 10.95 4.60
CA LEU A 59 1.27 11.82 4.50
C LEU A 59 1.07 13.07 5.36
N LYS A 60 2.17 13.57 5.90
CA LYS A 60 2.24 14.84 6.62
C LYS A 60 3.36 15.71 6.05
N HIS A 61 3.03 16.96 5.79
CA HIS A 61 3.97 17.97 5.32
C HIS A 61 4.74 18.53 6.52
N ILE A 62 6.04 18.32 6.55
CA ILE A 62 6.94 18.77 7.61
C ILE A 62 8.11 19.49 6.94
N GLY A 63 8.21 20.82 7.17
CA GLY A 63 9.18 21.65 6.46
C GLY A 63 8.81 21.75 4.98
N GLU A 64 9.73 21.30 4.11
CA GLU A 64 9.56 21.26 2.65
C GLU A 64 9.23 19.85 2.13
N ASP A 65 9.14 18.87 3.02
CA ASP A 65 9.00 17.46 2.66
C ASP A 65 7.64 16.89 3.05
N TRP A 66 7.15 15.98 2.21
CA TRP A 66 6.04 15.08 2.57
C TRP A 66 6.60 13.79 3.16
N LEU A 67 6.27 13.52 4.42
CA LEU A 67 6.70 12.32 5.13
C LEU A 67 5.53 11.35 5.29
N ILE A 68 5.83 10.06 5.24
CA ILE A 68 4.85 9.00 5.51
C ILE A 68 4.57 8.98 7.01
N ASP A 69 3.35 9.32 7.39
CA ASP A 69 2.82 9.25 8.76
C ASP A 69 2.14 7.90 9.00
N GLY A 70 1.63 7.26 7.95
CA GLY A 70 1.06 5.92 8.01
C GLY A 70 0.95 5.25 6.65
N LEU A 71 0.93 3.92 6.66
CA LEU A 71 0.72 3.08 5.49
C LEU A 71 -0.26 1.97 5.86
N LEU A 72 -1.36 1.89 5.11
CA LEU A 72 -2.28 0.76 5.17
C LEU A 72 -2.20 0.00 3.84
N ILE A 73 -2.06 -1.32 3.92
CA ILE A 73 -2.05 -2.20 2.75
C ILE A 73 -3.27 -3.10 2.84
N THR A 74 -4.05 -3.18 1.78
CA THR A 74 -5.17 -4.11 1.66
C THR A 74 -5.02 -4.89 0.37
N GLU A 75 -5.44 -6.16 0.38
CA GLU A 75 -5.65 -6.87 -0.88
C GLU A 75 -6.79 -6.19 -1.62
N GLU A 76 -6.63 -6.03 -2.94
CA GLU A 76 -7.81 -5.82 -3.77
C GLU A 76 -8.51 -7.18 -3.81
N ILE A 77 -9.55 -7.37 -2.99
CA ILE A 77 -10.41 -8.54 -3.15
C ILE A 77 -10.88 -8.48 -4.61
N PRO A 78 -10.56 -9.46 -5.48
CA PRO A 78 -11.12 -9.47 -6.82
C PRO A 78 -12.63 -9.55 -6.64
N LEU A 79 -13.33 -8.42 -6.83
CA LEU A 79 -14.78 -8.40 -6.82
C LEU A 79 -15.22 -9.43 -7.84
N LYS A 80 -15.83 -10.51 -7.36
CA LYS A 80 -16.46 -11.44 -8.28
C LYS A 80 -17.56 -10.65 -9.00
N PRO A 81 -17.86 -10.96 -10.27
CA PRO A 81 -18.89 -10.24 -11.01
C PRO A 81 -20.23 -10.13 -10.25
N GLU A 82 -20.54 -11.12 -9.40
CA GLU A 82 -21.70 -11.14 -8.50
C GLU A 82 -21.72 -10.06 -7.39
N ASP A 83 -20.57 -9.47 -7.03
CA ASP A 83 -20.46 -8.47 -5.97
C ASP A 83 -20.68 -7.02 -6.45
N ARG A 84 -20.84 -6.81 -7.77
CA ARG A 84 -20.92 -5.46 -8.38
C ARG A 84 -22.22 -4.69 -8.08
N TRP A 85 -23.24 -5.31 -7.51
CA TRP A 85 -24.58 -4.70 -7.37
C TRP A 85 -25.07 -4.49 -5.94
N SER A 86 -24.27 -4.79 -4.91
CA SER A 86 -24.78 -4.87 -3.53
C SER A 86 -24.48 -3.66 -2.62
N TYR A 87 -23.94 -2.56 -3.15
CA TYR A 87 -23.60 -1.37 -2.35
C TYR A 87 -24.36 -0.09 -2.76
N TRP A 88 -25.64 -0.25 -3.12
CA TRP A 88 -26.61 0.85 -3.17
C TRP A 88 -27.90 0.43 -2.45
N PHE A 89 -27.86 0.42 -1.11
CA PHE A 89 -29.04 0.55 -0.26
C PHE A 89 -28.67 1.38 0.97
#